data_AF-A0A6N4TGB2-F1
#
_entry.id   AF-A0A6N4TGB2-F1
#
_cell.length_a   1.000
_cell.length_b   1.000
_cell.length_c   1.000
_cell.angle_alpha   90.00
_cell.angle_beta   90.00
_cell.angle_gamma   90.00
#
_symmetry.space_group_name_H-M   'P 1'
#
loop_
_entity.id
_entity.type
_entity.pdbx_description
1 polymer ?
#
loop_
_entity_poly.entity_id
_entity_poly.type
_entity_poly.pdbx_seq_one_letter_code
_entity_poly.pdbx_strand_id
1 'polypeptide(L)'
;MTKIIVDNVYENTLETYYRSEDDTMPYVYGNTMRVKEFRGSSRSSVLWTTNAAMEAWNATRRTYGSPIPFRYAFKRIWEGGHGRQSQHYAGVSFDVGQSLSQSQRNRIWNVANDLGVWSYVEPQYMTPTWDGVSLKKYSST
;
A
#
# COMPACT_ATOMS: atom_id res chain seq x y z
N MET A 1 5.22 -5.02 -19.67
CA MET A 1 4.01 -4.87 -18.83
C MET A 1 4.14 -5.74 -17.60
N THR A 2 3.63 -5.26 -16.48
CA THR A 2 3.63 -5.92 -15.17
C THR A 2 2.32 -6.67 -14.99
N LYS A 3 2.39 -7.93 -14.57
CA LYS A 3 1.22 -8.74 -14.20
C LYS A 3 0.84 -8.42 -12.76
N ILE A 4 -0.43 -8.16 -12.49
CA ILE A 4 -0.95 -7.85 -11.17
C ILE A 4 -2.03 -8.86 -10.87
N ILE A 5 -1.88 -9.59 -9.78
CA ILE A 5 -2.88 -10.54 -9.29
C ILE A 5 -3.57 -9.89 -8.10
N VAL A 6 -4.89 -9.76 -8.19
CA VAL A 6 -5.73 -9.19 -7.15
C VAL A 6 -6.62 -10.30 -6.61
N ASP A 7 -6.50 -10.55 -5.31
CA ASP A 7 -7.50 -11.34 -4.58
C ASP A 7 -8.71 -10.45 -4.27
N ASN A 8 -9.82 -10.72 -4.95
CA ASN A 8 -11.09 -10.05 -4.73
C ASN A 8 -11.82 -10.75 -3.60
N VAL A 9 -11.63 -10.24 -2.38
CA VAL A 9 -12.11 -10.90 -1.16
C VAL A 9 -13.64 -10.85 -1.01
N TYR A 10 -14.33 -9.98 -1.74
CA TYR A 10 -15.79 -9.88 -1.68
C TYR A 10 -16.48 -10.90 -2.59
N GLU A 11 -15.83 -11.27 -3.68
CA GLU A 11 -16.35 -12.25 -4.64
C GLU A 11 -15.64 -13.62 -4.52
N ASN A 12 -14.60 -13.71 -3.69
CA ASN A 12 -13.75 -14.89 -3.53
C ASN A 12 -13.15 -15.38 -4.87
N THR A 13 -12.60 -14.43 -5.64
CA THR A 13 -12.02 -14.68 -6.96
C THR A 13 -10.60 -14.11 -7.07
N LEU A 14 -9.77 -14.76 -7.90
CA LEU A 14 -8.46 -14.24 -8.28
C LEU A 14 -8.54 -13.58 -9.65
N GLU A 15 -8.27 -12.29 -9.70
CA GLU A 15 -8.29 -11.50 -10.92
C GLU A 15 -6.87 -11.19 -11.39
N THR A 16 -6.68 -11.13 -12.71
CA THR A 16 -5.38 -10.82 -13.32
C THR A 16 -5.49 -9.61 -14.21
N TYR A 17 -4.60 -8.65 -13.98
CA TYR A 17 -4.46 -7.44 -14.77
C TYR A 17 -3.05 -7.34 -15.36
N TYR A 18 -2.94 -6.71 -16.52
CA TYR A 18 -1.66 -6.33 -17.11
C TYR A 18 -1.63 -4.82 -17.28
N ARG A 19 -0.59 -4.18 -16.75
CA ARG A 19 -0.45 -2.73 -16.69
C ARG A 19 1.00 -2.30 -16.94
N SER A 20 1.17 -1.11 -17.47
CA SER A 20 2.45 -0.40 -17.53
C SER A 20 2.75 0.26 -16.20
N GLU A 21 4.01 0.67 -16.01
CA GLU A 21 4.50 1.30 -14.78
C GLU A 21 3.78 2.62 -14.43
N ASP A 22 3.35 3.36 -15.44
CA ASP A 22 2.64 4.63 -15.28
C ASP A 22 1.12 4.50 -15.17
N ASP A 23 0.58 3.29 -15.38
CA ASP A 23 -0.84 3.04 -15.24
C ASP A 23 -1.22 2.96 -13.75
N THR A 24 -2.49 3.23 -13.46
CA THR A 24 -3.06 3.11 -12.12
C THR A 24 -3.26 1.65 -11.72
N MET A 25 -2.97 1.35 -10.46
CA MET A 25 -3.24 0.03 -9.88
C MET A 25 -4.73 -0.33 -9.99
N PRO A 26 -5.09 -1.60 -10.23
CA PRO A 26 -6.50 -2.04 -10.19
C PRO A 26 -7.19 -1.62 -8.88
N TYR A 27 -8.49 -1.33 -8.94
CA TYR A 27 -9.31 -0.81 -7.83
C TYR A 27 -8.89 0.52 -7.22
N VAL A 28 -7.76 1.13 -7.63
CA VAL A 28 -7.36 2.45 -7.14
C VAL A 28 -8.05 3.55 -7.92
N TYR A 29 -8.57 4.56 -7.22
CA TYR A 29 -9.19 5.72 -7.86
C TYR A 29 -8.18 6.80 -8.27
N GLY A 30 -8.49 7.54 -9.33
CA GLY A 30 -7.94 8.87 -9.61
C GLY A 30 -6.41 8.98 -9.66
N ASN A 31 -5.71 8.04 -10.30
CA ASN A 31 -4.25 7.99 -10.39
C ASN A 31 -3.51 8.21 -9.06
N THR A 32 -4.14 7.86 -7.94
CA THR A 32 -3.57 8.10 -6.60
C THR A 32 -2.50 7.09 -6.20
N MET A 33 -2.37 6.01 -6.96
CA MET A 33 -1.27 5.05 -6.88
C MET A 33 -1.07 4.37 -8.23
N ARG A 34 0.08 4.63 -8.85
CA ARG A 34 0.54 3.96 -10.07
C ARG A 34 1.23 2.65 -9.75
N VAL A 35 1.35 1.78 -10.75
CA VAL A 35 2.07 0.50 -10.62
C VAL A 35 3.50 0.72 -10.11
N LYS A 36 4.23 1.70 -10.64
CA LYS A 36 5.61 2.01 -10.21
C LYS A 36 5.71 2.45 -8.76
N GLU A 37 4.70 3.13 -8.24
CA GLU A 37 4.64 3.59 -6.85
C GLU A 37 4.35 2.41 -5.92
N PHE A 38 3.42 1.53 -6.31
CA PHE A 38 3.08 0.33 -5.57
C PHE A 38 4.26 -0.63 -5.44
N ARG A 39 5.03 -0.87 -6.51
CA ARG A 39 6.19 -1.78 -6.47
C ARG A 39 7.48 -1.12 -5.97
N GLY A 40 7.56 0.21 -6.02
CA GLY A 40 8.77 0.99 -5.76
C GLY A 40 10.01 0.38 -6.43
N SER A 41 11.00 0.00 -5.63
CA SER A 41 12.27 -0.59 -6.12
C SER A 41 12.21 -2.08 -6.46
N SER A 42 11.10 -2.77 -6.21
CA SER A 42 10.97 -4.19 -6.58
C SER A 42 11.19 -4.36 -8.09
N ARG A 43 11.88 -5.41 -8.50
CA ARG A 43 12.11 -5.78 -9.91
C ARG A 43 11.12 -6.84 -10.40
N SER A 44 10.18 -7.23 -9.56
CA SER A 44 9.20 -8.27 -9.87
C SER A 44 8.33 -7.90 -11.07
N SER A 45 8.16 -8.84 -12.01
CA SER A 45 7.23 -8.74 -13.13
C SER A 45 5.80 -9.16 -12.75
N VAL A 46 5.62 -9.75 -11.57
CA VAL A 46 4.33 -10.18 -11.03
C VAL A 46 4.13 -9.59 -9.63
N LEU A 47 3.05 -8.85 -9.44
CA LEU A 47 2.66 -8.21 -8.18
C LEU A 47 1.41 -8.89 -7.62
N TRP A 48 1.26 -8.86 -6.30
CA TRP A 48 0.10 -9.41 -5.58
C TRP A 48 -0.51 -8.32 -4.71
N THR A 49 -1.83 -8.34 -4.53
CA THR A 49 -2.56 -7.50 -3.58
C THR A 49 -3.98 -8.06 -3.36
N THR A 50 -4.76 -7.42 -2.50
CA THR A 50 -6.21 -7.61 -2.40
C THR A 50 -6.96 -6.35 -2.83
N ASN A 51 -8.22 -6.48 -3.27
CA ASN A 51 -9.08 -5.32 -3.51
C ASN A 51 -9.37 -4.53 -2.21
N ALA A 52 -9.51 -5.22 -1.07
CA ALA A 52 -9.70 -4.58 0.23
C ALA A 52 -8.53 -3.65 0.64
N ALA A 53 -7.28 -3.99 0.29
CA ALA A 53 -6.13 -3.10 0.50
C ALA A 53 -6.20 -1.86 -0.40
N MET A 54 -6.65 -2.02 -1.65
CA MET A 54 -6.85 -0.88 -2.57
C MET A 54 -7.97 0.04 -2.09
N GLU A 55 -9.04 -0.51 -1.52
CA GLU A 55 -10.14 0.28 -0.96
C GLU A 55 -9.74 1.00 0.33
N ALA A 56 -8.99 0.35 1.22
CA ALA A 56 -8.42 1.02 2.40
C ALA A 56 -7.52 2.20 1.99
N TRP A 57 -6.71 2.01 0.94
CA TRP A 57 -5.95 3.10 0.33
C TRP A 57 -6.87 4.21 -0.19
N ASN A 58 -7.88 3.88 -1.00
CA ASN A 58 -8.81 4.86 -1.55
C ASN A 58 -9.49 5.70 -0.46
N ALA A 59 -9.99 5.06 0.61
CA ALA A 59 -10.61 5.74 1.74
C ALA A 59 -9.63 6.69 2.43
N THR A 60 -8.45 6.19 2.80
CA THR A 60 -7.36 7.00 3.39
C THR A 60 -7.04 8.20 2.52
N ARG A 61 -6.95 7.96 1.22
CA ARG A 61 -6.40 8.91 0.26
C ARG A 61 -7.39 10.00 -0.14
N ARG A 62 -8.69 9.69 -0.13
CA ARG A 62 -9.80 10.66 -0.24
C ARG A 62 -9.88 11.53 1.00
N THR A 63 -9.87 10.94 2.20
CA THR A 63 -9.99 11.67 3.47
C THR A 63 -8.79 12.57 3.74
N TYR A 64 -7.57 12.13 3.41
CA TYR A 64 -6.37 12.97 3.53
C TYR A 64 -6.39 14.14 2.53
N GLY A 65 -6.96 13.95 1.34
CA GLY A 65 -7.25 15.03 0.38
C GLY A 65 -6.06 15.65 -0.32
N SER A 66 -4.87 15.03 -0.30
CA SER A 66 -3.64 15.56 -0.93
C SER A 66 -2.66 14.44 -1.32
N PRO A 67 -1.74 14.66 -2.28
CA PRO A 67 -0.66 13.73 -2.60
C PRO A 67 0.00 13.08 -1.37
N ILE A 68 0.09 11.75 -1.38
CA ILE A 68 0.84 10.96 -0.42
C ILE A 68 1.89 10.18 -1.24
N PRO A 69 3.19 10.47 -1.06
CA PRO A 69 4.25 9.80 -1.79
C PRO A 69 4.47 8.38 -1.26
N PHE A 70 4.72 7.44 -2.17
CA PHE A 70 5.04 6.05 -1.82
C PHE A 70 6.54 5.82 -1.72
N ARG A 71 6.93 4.94 -0.80
CA ARG A 71 8.19 4.21 -0.90
C ARG A 71 7.99 2.91 -1.66
N TYR A 72 7.10 2.06 -1.17
CA TYR A 72 6.57 0.87 -1.84
C TYR A 72 5.46 0.24 -1.00
N ALA A 73 4.63 -0.57 -1.65
CA ALA A 73 3.70 -1.49 -1.00
C ALA A 73 4.07 -2.96 -1.23
N PHE A 74 4.75 -3.27 -2.34
CA PHE A 74 5.14 -4.64 -2.70
C PHE A 74 6.65 -4.81 -2.84
N LYS A 75 7.15 -5.94 -2.32
CA LYS A 75 8.47 -6.48 -2.62
C LYS A 75 8.42 -8.02 -2.63
N ARG A 76 9.43 -8.69 -3.18
CA ARG A 76 9.62 -10.13 -3.02
C ARG A 76 10.45 -10.44 -1.78
N ILE A 77 10.25 -11.64 -1.22
CA ILE A 77 10.96 -12.09 -0.01
C ILE A 77 12.49 -12.07 -0.16
N TRP A 78 12.99 -12.37 -1.36
CA TRP A 78 14.42 -12.37 -1.67
C TRP A 78 14.97 -10.98 -2.07
N GLU A 79 14.14 -9.94 -2.16
CA GLU A 79 14.58 -8.57 -2.46
C GLU A 79 14.98 -7.77 -1.21
N GLY A 80 14.95 -8.43 -0.04
CA GLY A 80 15.35 -7.87 1.25
C GLY A 80 14.43 -6.75 1.77
N GLY A 81 14.85 -6.12 2.87
CA GLY A 81 14.17 -4.97 3.47
C GLY A 81 13.16 -5.30 4.57
N HIS A 82 12.73 -6.56 4.70
CA HIS A 82 11.80 -6.99 5.76
C HIS A 82 12.06 -8.44 6.19
N GLY A 83 11.51 -8.84 7.34
CA GLY A 83 11.53 -10.24 7.81
C GLY A 83 10.68 -11.18 6.95
N ARG A 84 10.88 -12.49 7.11
CA ARG A 84 10.29 -13.55 6.27
C ARG A 84 8.75 -13.54 6.19
N GLN A 85 8.07 -12.99 7.20
CA GLN A 85 6.61 -12.93 7.32
C GLN A 85 6.05 -11.55 7.00
N SER A 86 6.77 -10.73 6.21
CA SER A 86 6.31 -9.38 5.89
C SER A 86 5.10 -9.37 4.97
N GLN A 87 4.13 -8.52 5.32
CA GLN A 87 2.92 -8.29 4.55
C GLN A 87 3.19 -7.60 3.21
N HIS A 88 4.34 -6.94 3.03
CA HIS A 88 4.75 -6.39 1.73
C HIS A 88 4.87 -7.48 0.65
N TYR A 89 5.14 -8.73 1.03
CA TYR A 89 5.25 -9.83 0.08
C TYR A 89 3.91 -10.26 -0.52
N ALA A 90 2.81 -9.91 0.16
CA ALA A 90 1.44 -10.05 -0.33
C ALA A 90 0.87 -8.73 -0.89
N GLY A 91 1.65 -7.64 -0.86
CA GLY A 91 1.24 -6.32 -1.33
C GLY A 91 0.11 -5.66 -0.55
N VAL A 92 -0.02 -6.01 0.73
CA VAL A 92 -1.07 -5.49 1.63
C VAL A 92 -0.50 -4.60 2.76
N SER A 93 0.77 -4.19 2.63
CA SER A 93 1.47 -3.27 3.54
C SER A 93 1.98 -2.08 2.76
N PHE A 94 1.78 -0.86 3.24
CA PHE A 94 2.00 0.38 2.51
C PHE A 94 2.95 1.26 3.31
N ASP A 95 4.16 1.46 2.78
CA ASP A 95 5.12 2.41 3.35
C ASP A 95 5.05 3.72 2.55
N VAL A 96 4.61 4.80 3.22
CA VAL A 96 4.29 6.08 2.57
C VAL A 96 4.77 7.30 3.37
N GLY A 97 4.85 8.47 2.74
CA GLY A 97 5.02 9.76 3.41
C GLY A 97 6.45 10.10 3.87
N GLN A 98 7.47 9.36 3.42
CA GLN A 98 8.87 9.56 3.81
C GLN A 98 9.38 10.97 3.49
N SER A 99 8.97 11.54 2.35
CA SER A 99 9.39 12.88 1.93
C SER A 99 8.55 14.02 2.50
N LEU A 100 7.57 13.73 3.37
CA LEU A 100 6.69 14.74 3.95
C LEU A 100 7.27 15.34 5.24
N SER A 101 6.64 16.37 5.80
CA SER A 101 6.94 16.82 7.15
C SER A 101 6.42 15.84 8.20
N GLN A 102 6.91 15.96 9.43
CA GLN A 102 6.36 15.18 10.55
C GLN A 102 4.88 15.45 10.79
N SER A 103 4.44 16.72 10.70
CA SER A 103 3.03 17.07 10.87
C SER A 103 2.13 16.44 9.80
N GLN A 104 2.60 16.36 8.56
CA GLN A 104 1.89 15.68 7.47
C GLN A 104 1.82 14.17 7.70
N ARG A 105 2.92 13.53 8.13
CA ARG A 105 2.89 12.10 8.51
C ARG A 105 1.94 11.83 9.67
N ASN A 106 1.95 12.66 10.70
CA ASN A 106 1.02 12.53 11.82
C ASN A 106 -0.43 12.64 11.36
N ARG A 107 -0.72 13.53 10.40
CA ARG A 107 -2.04 13.64 9.80
C ARG A 107 -2.42 12.39 8.99
N ILE A 108 -1.49 11.78 8.24
CA ILE A 108 -1.73 10.50 7.56
C ILE A 108 -2.06 9.41 8.59
N TRP A 109 -1.29 9.33 9.67
CA TRP A 109 -1.51 8.37 10.74
C TRP A 109 -2.89 8.55 11.38
N ASN A 110 -3.25 9.77 11.77
CA ASN A 110 -4.57 10.07 12.36
C ASN A 110 -5.70 9.68 11.41
N VAL A 111 -5.61 10.06 10.13
CA VAL A 111 -6.62 9.68 9.12
C VAL A 111 -6.75 8.17 9.00
N ALA A 112 -5.64 7.45 8.89
CA ALA A 112 -5.65 6.00 8.75
C ALA A 112 -6.20 5.29 9.99
N ASN A 113 -5.85 5.79 11.18
CA ASN A 113 -6.31 5.29 12.47
C ASN A 113 -7.82 5.54 12.66
N ASP A 114 -8.28 6.78 12.43
CA ASP A 114 -9.67 7.20 12.65
C ASP A 114 -10.63 6.53 11.67
N LEU A 115 -10.18 6.23 10.46
CA LEU A 115 -10.99 5.50 9.47
C LEU A 115 -11.23 4.04 9.85
N GLY A 116 -10.35 3.41 10.64
CA GLY A 116 -10.48 2.00 11.02
C GLY A 116 -10.44 1.00 9.85
N VAL A 117 -10.05 1.45 8.65
CA VAL A 117 -10.05 0.61 7.43
C VAL A 117 -8.82 -0.28 7.30
N TRP A 118 -7.74 0.06 8.01
CA TRP A 118 -6.52 -0.74 8.10
C TRP A 118 -6.59 -1.64 9.32
N SER A 119 -6.08 -2.86 9.19
CA SER A 119 -6.02 -3.80 10.32
C SER A 119 -4.90 -3.44 11.29
N TYR A 120 -3.89 -2.71 10.83
CA TYR A 120 -2.83 -2.17 11.65
C TYR A 120 -2.29 -0.88 11.03
N VAL A 121 -2.12 0.13 11.86
CA VAL A 121 -1.43 1.38 11.55
C VAL A 121 -0.24 1.45 12.51
N GLU A 122 0.99 1.50 12.00
CA GLU A 122 2.18 1.43 12.85
C GLU A 122 2.20 2.59 13.87
N PRO A 123 2.33 2.32 15.18
CA PRO A 123 2.33 3.35 16.19
C PRO A 123 3.48 4.34 15.99
N GLN A 124 3.19 5.64 16.14
CA GLN A 124 4.17 6.71 15.92
C GLN A 124 5.44 6.63 16.79
N TYR A 125 5.36 5.96 17.95
CA TYR A 125 6.53 5.77 18.83
C TYR A 125 7.46 4.64 18.36
N MET A 126 7.01 3.77 17.45
CA MET A 126 7.80 2.67 16.89
C MET A 126 8.53 3.08 15.60
N THR A 127 8.02 4.09 14.90
CA THR A 127 8.59 4.59 13.64
C THR A 127 9.41 5.85 13.91
N PRO A 128 10.72 5.86 13.66
CA PRO A 128 11.50 7.09 13.67
C PRO A 128 10.85 8.15 12.78
N THR A 129 10.93 9.41 13.20
CA THR A 129 10.11 10.47 12.62
C THR A 129 10.39 10.71 11.14
N TRP A 130 11.47 10.16 10.56
CA TRP A 130 11.86 10.25 9.15
C TRP A 130 11.48 9.02 8.28
N ASP A 131 10.96 7.93 8.84
CA ASP A 131 10.79 6.65 8.12
C ASP A 131 9.46 6.48 7.36
N GLY A 132 8.49 7.38 7.56
CA GLY A 132 7.18 7.35 6.90
C GLY A 132 6.04 6.95 7.84
N VAL A 133 4.95 6.44 7.25
CA VAL A 133 3.83 5.78 7.93
C VAL A 133 3.65 4.40 7.28
N SER A 134 3.53 3.36 8.10
CA SER A 134 3.26 1.99 7.64
C SER A 134 1.82 1.59 7.92
N LEU A 135 1.09 1.17 6.89
CA LEU A 135 -0.32 0.76 6.94
C LEU A 135 -0.46 -0.68 6.49
N LYS A 136 -1.22 -1.52 7.20
CA LYS A 136 -1.38 -2.95 6.86
C LYS A 136 -2.85 -3.35 6.83
N LYS A 137 -3.24 -4.07 5.78
CA LYS A 137 -4.57 -4.66 5.61
C LYS A 137 -4.43 -6.18 5.63
N TYR A 138 -5.01 -6.84 6.62
CA TYR A 138 -5.13 -8.30 6.59
C TYR A 138 -6.43 -8.66 5.88
N SER A 139 -6.42 -9.76 5.11
CA SER A 139 -7.67 -10.41 4.71
C SER A 139 -8.25 -11.03 5.97
N SER A 140 -9.45 -10.61 6.39
CA SER A 140 -10.23 -11.36 7.36
C SER A 140 -10.67 -12.65 6.68
N THR A 141 -10.22 -13.79 7.21
CA THR A 141 -10.71 -15.12 6.85
C THR A 141 -12.22 -15.23 7.00
#